data_AF-A0AAN6UHC9-F1
#
_entry.id   AF-A0AAN6UHC9-F1
#
_cell.length_a   1.000
_cell.length_b   1.000
_cell.length_c   1.000
_cell.angle_alpha   90.00
_cell.angle_beta   90.00
_cell.angle_gamma   90.00
#
_symmetry.space_group_name_H-M   'P 1'
#
loop_
_entity.id
_entity.type
_entity.pdbx_description
1 polymer ?
#
loop_
_entity_poly.entity_id
_entity_poly.type
_entity_poly.pdbx_seq_one_letter_code
_entity_poly.pdbx_strand_id
1 'polypeptide(L)'
;MGTPVESHLDDLALQTKIDDYGDMLLVTIPGVESLSPEERLLVTKKAQQLYAGIKLQADMLHAALRDVTPPVDEQAELEESRRFEAESRQKLETDGCPPCYPPGLDVRMLRNPPEKCRAIVAYWQSFPGADDVPLTAQFNAWQQFRVYQQRMRHRVKLEAFEHEIRKRRQRHGLDSDIRLTEDLEQQSPLERWIEFQNYQLACLERFERKRDELNKKLAEAPANDIYAITQRIGFAERDIKRHMVLLDWIEQQRQSMHHGGTATTSSRANTNVQQRTLRSHVRLRKRAQNRRKAQVPGRTRGPDLEPAATENTDVIPQGGTVQRKLRPRSVKQLIRTPHSKDDLPYQHQFGPQKVIKRPHRSAALASQPETVTRSGRISKPLNRWVPE
;
A
#
# COMPACT_ATOMS: atom_id res chain seq x y z
N MET A 1 -26.78 21.90 -37.69
CA MET A 1 -26.07 20.69 -38.13
C MET A 1 -24.60 20.97 -37.92
N GLY A 2 -23.99 20.39 -36.87
CA GLY A 2 -22.56 20.56 -36.62
C GLY A 2 -21.74 19.97 -37.76
N THR A 3 -20.52 20.46 -37.94
CA THR A 3 -19.59 19.86 -38.90
C THR A 3 -19.18 18.45 -38.42
N PRO A 4 -18.84 17.50 -39.32
CA PRO A 4 -18.40 16.15 -38.93
C PRO A 4 -17.23 16.14 -37.94
N VAL A 5 -16.39 17.18 -37.99
CA VAL A 5 -15.26 17.37 -37.07
C VAL A 5 -15.77 17.73 -35.67
N GLU A 6 -16.77 18.60 -35.55
CA GLU A 6 -17.34 18.98 -34.25
C GLU A 6 -17.99 17.79 -33.54
N SER A 7 -18.72 16.94 -34.27
CA SER A 7 -19.33 15.73 -33.70
C SER A 7 -18.28 14.75 -33.14
N HIS A 8 -17.15 14.60 -33.83
CA HIS A 8 -16.07 13.73 -33.35
C HIS A 8 -15.45 14.24 -32.04
N LEU A 9 -15.25 15.56 -31.92
CA LEU A 9 -14.69 16.17 -30.71
C LEU A 9 -15.67 16.13 -29.53
N ASP A 10 -16.98 16.21 -29.80
CA ASP A 10 -18.03 16.01 -28.78
C ASP A 10 -18.04 14.58 -28.25
N ASP A 11 -17.95 13.59 -29.13
CA ASP A 11 -17.87 12.18 -28.74
C ASP A 11 -16.62 11.89 -27.90
N LEU A 12 -15.47 12.47 -28.27
CA LEU A 12 -14.23 12.36 -27.50
C LEU A 12 -14.35 13.04 -26.12
N ALA A 13 -15.02 14.19 -26.04
CA ALA A 13 -15.26 14.86 -24.76
C ALA A 13 -16.12 14.00 -23.82
N LEU A 14 -17.13 13.30 -24.35
CA LEU A 14 -17.97 12.37 -23.58
C LEU A 14 -17.21 11.13 -23.10
N GLN A 15 -16.22 10.66 -23.87
CA GLN A 15 -15.39 9.50 -23.51
C GLN A 15 -14.19 9.85 -22.63
N THR A 16 -13.88 11.14 -22.50
CA THR A 16 -12.76 11.63 -21.69
C THR A 16 -13.04 11.40 -20.21
N LYS A 17 -12.08 10.81 -19.48
CA LYS A 17 -12.18 10.59 -18.03
C LYS A 17 -11.54 11.74 -17.27
N ILE A 18 -12.24 12.27 -16.27
CA ILE A 18 -11.72 13.28 -15.36
C ILE A 18 -11.69 12.71 -13.95
N ASP A 19 -10.50 12.53 -13.39
CA ASP A 19 -10.30 12.12 -12.00
C ASP A 19 -9.99 13.38 -11.16
N ASP A 20 -10.85 13.65 -10.18
CA ASP A 20 -10.73 14.81 -9.27
C ASP A 20 -9.94 14.42 -8.01
N TYR A 21 -8.79 15.06 -7.81
CA TYR A 21 -7.91 14.88 -6.65
C TYR A 21 -7.95 16.09 -5.69
N GLY A 22 -8.97 16.94 -5.81
CA GLY A 22 -9.20 18.11 -4.94
C GLY A 22 -8.52 19.37 -5.46
N ASP A 23 -7.18 19.37 -5.56
CA ASP A 23 -6.40 20.51 -6.07
C ASP A 23 -6.00 20.36 -7.54
N MET A 24 -6.20 19.17 -8.12
CA MET A 24 -5.83 18.83 -9.49
C MET A 24 -6.91 17.95 -10.15
N LEU A 25 -7.17 18.22 -11.43
CA LEU A 25 -8.00 17.37 -12.29
C LEU A 25 -7.08 16.62 -13.25
N LEU A 26 -7.09 15.29 -13.19
CA LEU A 26 -6.40 14.46 -14.17
C LEU A 26 -7.36 14.16 -15.33
N VAL A 27 -7.09 14.70 -16.51
CA VAL A 27 -7.90 14.51 -17.72
C VAL A 27 -7.24 13.48 -18.62
N THR A 28 -7.93 12.36 -18.86
CA THR A 28 -7.47 11.28 -19.74
C THR A 28 -8.32 11.24 -21.00
N ILE A 29 -7.78 11.73 -22.12
CA ILE A 29 -8.43 11.74 -23.43
C ILE A 29 -8.05 10.46 -24.21
N PRO A 30 -9.00 9.64 -24.66
CA PRO A 30 -8.70 8.47 -25.48
C PRO A 30 -8.14 8.90 -26.85
N GLY A 31 -7.05 8.27 -27.30
CA GLY A 31 -6.41 8.58 -28.58
C GLY A 31 -5.79 9.97 -28.65
N VAL A 32 -5.33 10.51 -27.52
CA VAL A 32 -4.74 11.87 -27.45
C VAL A 32 -3.59 12.05 -28.43
N GLU A 33 -2.89 10.98 -28.81
CA GLU A 33 -1.76 11.03 -29.75
C GLU A 33 -2.16 11.49 -31.16
N SER A 34 -3.39 11.18 -31.60
CA SER A 34 -3.88 11.54 -32.94
C SER A 34 -4.46 12.96 -33.03
N LEU A 35 -4.65 13.64 -31.90
CA LEU A 35 -5.22 14.98 -31.84
C LEU A 35 -4.13 16.05 -31.91
N SER A 36 -4.41 17.13 -32.65
CA SER A 36 -3.62 18.35 -32.63
C SER A 36 -3.70 19.04 -31.25
N PRO A 37 -2.75 19.91 -30.89
CA PRO A 37 -2.79 20.65 -29.63
C PRO A 37 -4.08 21.46 -29.42
N GLU A 38 -4.63 22.04 -30.48
CA GLU A 38 -5.87 22.82 -30.44
C GLU A 38 -7.09 21.93 -30.18
N GLU A 39 -7.17 20.77 -30.84
CA GLU A 39 -8.23 19.80 -30.60
C GLU A 39 -8.18 19.24 -29.18
N ARG A 40 -6.98 18.95 -28.65
CA ARG A 40 -6.80 18.51 -27.26
C ARG A 40 -7.33 19.54 -26.27
N LEU A 41 -7.04 20.83 -26.52
CA LEU A 41 -7.53 21.92 -25.69
C LEU A 41 -9.06 22.02 -25.77
N LEU A 42 -9.64 21.90 -26.96
CA LEU A 42 -11.09 21.95 -27.16
C LEU A 42 -11.80 20.78 -26.47
N VAL A 43 -11.32 19.55 -26.65
CA VAL A 43 -11.85 18.34 -26.01
C VAL A 43 -11.75 18.46 -24.49
N THR A 44 -10.60 18.92 -23.97
CA THR A 44 -10.41 19.16 -22.53
C THR A 44 -11.45 20.15 -21.99
N LYS A 45 -11.64 21.29 -22.67
CA LYS A 45 -12.60 22.32 -22.27
C LYS A 45 -14.04 21.80 -22.28
N LYS A 46 -14.44 21.06 -23.32
CA LYS A 46 -15.77 20.46 -23.43
C LYS A 46 -15.99 19.39 -22.35
N ALA A 47 -15.02 18.52 -22.12
CA ALA A 47 -15.07 17.51 -21.06
C ALA A 47 -15.20 18.15 -19.67
N GLN A 48 -14.48 19.25 -19.41
CA GLN A 48 -14.60 20.02 -18.17
C GLN A 48 -16.00 20.64 -17.99
N GLN A 49 -16.62 21.15 -19.06
CA GLN A 49 -17.98 21.68 -19.00
C GLN A 49 -19.01 20.58 -18.69
N LEU A 50 -18.92 19.43 -19.36
CA LEU A 50 -19.77 18.27 -19.09
C LEU A 50 -19.59 17.78 -17.65
N TYR A 51 -18.33 17.68 -17.20
CA TYR A 51 -18.01 17.30 -15.83
C TYR A 51 -18.57 18.29 -14.80
N ALA A 52 -18.48 19.60 -15.04
CA ALA A 52 -19.07 20.61 -14.17
C ALA A 52 -20.60 20.47 -14.09
N GLY A 53 -21.27 20.17 -15.20
CA GLY A 53 -22.71 19.90 -15.22
C GLY A 53 -23.09 18.64 -14.43
N ILE A 54 -22.36 17.54 -14.61
CA ILE A 54 -22.56 16.29 -13.87
C ILE A 54 -22.28 16.50 -12.38
N LYS A 55 -21.21 17.22 -12.03
CA LYS A 55 -20.84 17.53 -10.64
C LYS A 55 -21.93 18.38 -9.97
N LEU A 56 -22.45 19.41 -10.65
CA LEU A 56 -23.57 20.20 -10.15
C LEU A 56 -24.80 19.32 -9.90
N GLN A 57 -25.12 18.40 -10.83
CA GLN A 57 -26.24 17.47 -10.66
C GLN A 57 -26.01 16.47 -9.51
N ALA A 58 -24.78 15.99 -9.35
CA ALA A 58 -24.39 15.11 -8.24
C ALA A 58 -24.46 15.85 -6.90
N ASP A 59 -24.03 17.11 -6.83
CA ASP A 59 -24.11 17.97 -5.65
C ASP A 59 -25.57 18.29 -5.31
N MET A 60 -26.41 18.58 -6.30
CA MET A 60 -27.86 18.73 -6.13
C MET A 60 -28.51 17.45 -5.63
N LEU A 61 -28.15 16.30 -6.18
CA LEU A 61 -28.65 15.00 -5.72
C LEU A 61 -28.15 14.71 -4.29
N HIS A 62 -26.91 15.03 -3.97
CA HIS A 62 -26.36 14.90 -2.61
C HIS A 62 -27.07 15.82 -1.62
N ALA A 63 -27.39 17.06 -2.01
CA ALA A 63 -28.17 17.99 -1.20
C ALA A 63 -29.60 17.48 -0.99
N ALA A 64 -30.28 17.05 -2.06
CA ALA A 64 -31.61 16.46 -1.96
C ALA A 64 -31.62 15.19 -1.09
N LEU A 65 -30.61 14.33 -1.21
CA LEU A 65 -30.45 13.15 -0.37
C LEU A 65 -30.13 13.51 1.08
N ARG A 66 -29.39 14.59 1.33
CA ARG A 66 -29.14 15.08 2.69
C ARG A 66 -30.43 15.52 3.37
N ASP A 67 -31.37 16.12 2.64
CA ASP A 67 -32.66 16.55 3.18
C ASP A 67 -33.62 15.37 3.44
N VAL A 68 -33.49 14.28 2.69
CA VAL A 68 -34.30 13.06 2.85
C VAL A 68 -33.71 12.08 3.88
N THR A 69 -32.40 12.12 4.10
CA THR A 69 -31.73 11.25 5.08
C THR A 69 -31.91 11.88 6.47
N PRO A 70 -32.56 11.20 7.43
CA PRO A 70 -32.63 11.69 8.80
C PRO A 70 -31.23 12.05 9.32
N PRO A 71 -31.09 13.09 10.16
CA PRO A 71 -29.80 13.42 10.76
C PRO A 71 -29.24 12.17 11.41
N VAL A 72 -27.95 11.91 11.17
CA VAL A 72 -27.32 10.71 11.69
C VAL A 72 -27.35 10.78 13.21
N ASP A 73 -27.87 9.73 13.83
CA ASP A 73 -27.83 9.59 15.27
C ASP A 73 -26.38 9.33 15.70
N GLU A 74 -25.70 10.39 16.13
CA GLU A 74 -24.30 10.34 16.59
C GLU A 74 -24.10 9.29 17.68
N GLN A 75 -25.11 9.05 18.52
CA GLN A 75 -25.05 8.04 19.57
C GLN A 75 -25.09 6.62 18.97
N ALA A 76 -25.90 6.40 17.93
CA ALA A 76 -25.95 5.13 17.21
C ALA A 76 -24.64 4.84 16.47
N GLU A 77 -24.03 5.84 15.79
CA GLU A 77 -22.71 5.67 15.14
C GLU A 77 -21.61 5.37 16.14
N LEU A 78 -21.63 6.02 17.30
CA LEU A 78 -20.67 5.79 18.37
C LEU A 78 -20.85 4.40 19.00
N GLU A 79 -22.09 3.92 19.14
CA GLU A 79 -22.38 2.54 19.55
C GLU A 79 -21.91 1.50 18.55
N GLU A 80 -22.12 1.75 17.25
CA GLU A 80 -21.64 0.90 16.19
C GLU A 80 -20.10 0.84 16.16
N SER A 81 -19.44 1.99 16.27
CA SER A 81 -17.97 2.09 16.37
C SER A 81 -17.43 1.31 17.58
N ARG A 82 -18.08 1.42 18.74
CA ARG A 82 -17.73 0.63 19.93
C ARG A 82 -17.87 -0.87 19.71
N ARG A 83 -18.93 -1.31 19.01
CA ARG A 83 -19.15 -2.72 18.70
C ARG A 83 -18.07 -3.26 17.76
N PHE A 84 -17.76 -2.55 16.67
CA PHE A 84 -16.71 -2.96 15.73
C PHE A 84 -15.33 -3.03 16.39
N GLU A 85 -15.01 -2.06 17.24
CA GLU A 85 -13.73 -2.02 17.93
C GLU A 85 -13.58 -3.16 18.95
N ALA A 86 -14.65 -3.45 19.71
CA ALA A 86 -14.68 -4.58 20.65
C ALA A 86 -14.59 -5.94 19.94
N GLU A 87 -15.31 -6.11 18.83
CA GLU A 87 -15.24 -7.32 18.00
C GLU A 87 -13.83 -7.51 17.42
N SER A 88 -13.22 -6.42 16.93
CA SER A 88 -11.87 -6.43 16.37
C SER A 88 -10.83 -6.79 17.43
N ARG A 89 -10.97 -6.26 18.66
CA ARG A 89 -10.14 -6.65 19.81
C ARG A 89 -10.21 -8.15 20.07
N GLN A 90 -11.41 -8.70 20.21
CA GLN A 90 -11.61 -10.12 20.49
C GLN A 90 -10.96 -10.99 19.41
N LYS A 91 -11.14 -10.62 18.13
CA LYS A 91 -10.55 -11.36 17.01
C LYS A 91 -9.03 -11.27 16.99
N LEU A 92 -8.46 -10.10 17.27
CA LEU A 92 -7.02 -9.89 17.38
C LEU A 92 -6.43 -10.77 18.50
N GLU A 93 -7.01 -10.71 19.70
CA GLU A 93 -6.55 -11.48 20.86
C GLU A 93 -6.69 -13.00 20.60
N THR A 94 -7.78 -13.44 19.97
CA THR A 94 -8.01 -14.85 19.60
C THR A 94 -6.96 -15.35 18.59
N ASP A 95 -6.57 -14.53 17.62
CA ASP A 95 -5.56 -14.89 16.61
C ASP A 95 -4.11 -14.63 17.11
N GLY A 96 -3.95 -14.24 18.37
CA GLY A 96 -2.65 -13.99 19.01
C GLY A 96 -1.96 -12.68 18.60
N CYS A 97 -2.70 -11.71 18.06
CA CYS A 97 -2.21 -10.37 17.76
C CYS A 97 -2.49 -9.41 18.93
N PRO A 98 -1.47 -8.80 19.56
CA PRO A 98 -1.70 -7.85 20.64
C PRO A 98 -2.40 -6.58 20.12
N PRO A 99 -3.53 -6.15 20.71
CA PRO A 99 -4.15 -4.87 20.38
C PRO A 99 -3.20 -3.69 20.61
N CYS A 100 -3.25 -2.67 19.75
CA CYS A 100 -2.33 -1.53 19.83
C CYS A 100 -2.51 -0.62 21.06
N TYR A 101 -3.55 -0.85 21.86
CA TYR A 101 -3.80 -0.17 23.13
C TYR A 101 -4.51 -1.12 24.14
N PRO A 102 -4.42 -0.85 25.46
CA PRO A 102 -4.95 -1.75 26.50
C PRO A 102 -6.49 -1.82 26.52
N PRO A 103 -7.09 -2.90 27.05
CA PRO A 103 -8.54 -3.13 27.04
C PRO A 103 -9.37 -2.11 27.84
N GLY A 104 -8.77 -1.42 28.81
CA GLY A 104 -9.45 -0.41 29.62
C GLY A 104 -9.57 0.98 28.97
N LEU A 105 -9.11 1.16 27.73
CA LEU A 105 -9.21 2.45 27.04
C LEU A 105 -10.55 2.54 26.30
N ASP A 106 -11.41 3.48 26.73
CA ASP A 106 -12.69 3.76 26.07
C ASP A 106 -12.45 4.34 24.66
N VAL A 107 -13.32 3.98 23.71
CA VAL A 107 -13.31 4.47 22.32
C VAL A 107 -13.40 6.00 22.29
N ARG A 108 -14.14 6.61 23.21
CA ARG A 108 -14.19 8.09 23.33
C ARG A 108 -12.82 8.71 23.62
N MET A 109 -11.93 7.98 24.30
CA MET A 109 -10.58 8.43 24.59
C MET A 109 -9.62 8.24 23.42
N LEU A 110 -10.02 7.59 22.32
CA LEU A 110 -9.17 7.45 21.13
C LEU A 110 -8.97 8.77 20.36
N ARG A 111 -9.78 9.80 20.64
CA ARG A 111 -9.50 11.18 20.20
C ARG A 111 -8.29 11.78 20.92
N ASN A 112 -8.06 11.38 22.17
CA ASN A 112 -6.97 11.85 23.02
C ASN A 112 -6.31 10.68 23.78
N PRO A 113 -5.66 9.75 23.06
CA PRO A 113 -5.13 8.54 23.66
C PRO A 113 -3.96 8.86 24.61
N PRO A 114 -3.73 8.02 25.64
CA PRO A 114 -2.58 8.12 26.53
C PRO A 114 -1.28 8.20 25.73
N GLU A 115 -0.31 8.96 26.25
CA GLU A 115 0.96 9.24 25.54
C GLU A 115 1.68 7.97 25.06
N LYS A 116 1.60 6.89 25.85
CA LYS A 116 2.23 5.60 25.54
C LYS A 116 1.73 4.95 24.25
N CYS A 117 0.45 5.08 23.91
CA CYS A 117 -0.14 4.48 22.70
C CYS A 117 -0.52 5.52 21.64
N ARG A 118 -0.38 6.82 21.91
CA ARG A 118 -0.80 7.90 21.00
C ARG A 118 -0.23 7.75 19.59
N ALA A 119 1.06 7.46 19.46
CA ALA A 119 1.71 7.36 18.16
C ALA A 119 1.16 6.18 17.33
N ILE A 120 0.95 5.01 17.96
CA ILE A 120 0.44 3.83 17.24
C ILE A 120 -1.05 3.94 16.94
N VAL A 121 -1.84 4.55 17.83
CA VAL A 121 -3.27 4.83 17.57
C VAL A 121 -3.39 5.80 16.39
N ALA A 122 -2.63 6.89 16.38
CA ALA A 122 -2.60 7.82 15.26
C ALA A 122 -2.14 7.17 13.93
N TYR A 123 -1.23 6.19 13.98
CA TYR A 123 -0.85 5.40 12.80
C TYR A 123 -2.07 4.68 12.21
N TRP A 124 -2.84 3.96 13.03
CA TRP A 124 -4.00 3.21 12.57
C TRP A 124 -5.19 4.08 12.17
N GLN A 125 -5.41 5.21 12.84
CA GLN A 125 -6.44 6.18 12.45
C GLN A 125 -6.13 6.88 11.12
N SER A 126 -4.87 6.90 10.71
CA SER A 126 -4.48 7.58 9.47
C SER A 126 -4.84 6.81 8.19
N PHE A 127 -5.42 5.62 8.31
CA PHE A 127 -5.95 4.86 7.18
C PHE A 127 -7.37 5.32 6.84
N PRO A 128 -7.72 5.49 5.55
CA PRO A 128 -9.06 5.92 5.17
C PRO A 128 -10.15 5.00 5.74
N GLY A 129 -11.14 5.58 6.43
CA GLY A 129 -12.25 4.85 7.04
C GLY A 129 -11.94 4.21 8.39
N ALA A 130 -10.79 4.53 9.01
CA ALA A 130 -10.38 4.01 10.31
C ALA A 130 -10.42 5.06 11.45
N ASP A 131 -10.98 6.24 11.19
CA ASP A 131 -10.83 7.44 12.04
C ASP A 131 -11.17 7.16 13.52
N ASP A 132 -12.23 6.40 13.78
CA ASP A 132 -12.70 6.08 15.14
C ASP A 132 -12.51 4.60 15.54
N VAL A 133 -11.98 3.76 14.64
CA VAL A 133 -11.86 2.29 14.83
C VAL A 133 -10.45 1.75 14.50
N PRO A 134 -9.40 2.18 15.23
CA PRO A 134 -8.02 1.77 14.98
C PRO A 134 -7.78 0.25 15.08
N LEU A 135 -8.47 -0.49 15.95
CA LEU A 135 -8.34 -1.95 16.03
C LEU A 135 -8.94 -2.64 14.81
N THR A 136 -10.00 -2.09 14.21
CA THR A 136 -10.51 -2.62 12.94
C THR A 136 -9.46 -2.49 11.83
N ALA A 137 -8.77 -1.35 11.73
CA ALA A 137 -7.67 -1.19 10.78
C ALA A 137 -6.49 -2.15 11.07
N GLN A 138 -6.12 -2.30 12.35
CA GLN A 138 -5.11 -3.25 12.78
C GLN A 138 -5.49 -4.69 12.43
N PHE A 139 -6.72 -5.11 12.71
CA PHE A 139 -7.24 -6.44 12.41
C PHE A 139 -7.20 -6.74 10.92
N ASN A 140 -7.62 -5.79 10.08
CA ASN A 140 -7.54 -5.93 8.64
C ASN A 140 -6.10 -6.11 8.15
N ALA A 141 -5.15 -5.32 8.67
CA ALA A 141 -3.74 -5.47 8.33
C ALA A 141 -3.16 -6.81 8.79
N TRP A 142 -3.61 -7.31 9.96
CA TRP A 142 -3.23 -8.62 10.47
C TRP A 142 -3.77 -9.76 9.60
N GLN A 143 -5.05 -9.70 9.17
CA GLN A 143 -5.63 -10.67 8.24
C GLN A 143 -4.88 -10.71 6.90
N GLN A 144 -4.52 -9.55 6.35
CA GLN A 144 -3.68 -9.48 5.14
C GLN A 144 -2.33 -10.16 5.34
N PHE A 145 -1.72 -10.00 6.52
CA PHE A 145 -0.51 -10.72 6.87
C PHE A 145 -0.74 -12.23 6.92
N ARG A 146 -1.83 -12.72 7.54
CA ARG A 146 -2.11 -14.17 7.61
C ARG A 146 -2.22 -14.80 6.21
N VAL A 147 -2.91 -14.13 5.28
CA VAL A 147 -2.98 -14.53 3.87
C VAL A 147 -1.60 -14.51 3.20
N TYR A 148 -0.81 -13.46 3.44
CA TYR A 148 0.56 -13.37 2.94
C TYR A 148 1.43 -14.52 3.49
N GLN A 149 1.35 -14.80 4.79
CA GLN A 149 2.13 -15.80 5.49
C GLN A 149 1.87 -17.18 4.91
N GLN A 150 0.59 -17.58 4.82
CA GLN A 150 0.18 -18.83 4.19
C GLN A 150 0.77 -18.93 2.77
N ARG A 151 0.57 -17.91 1.93
CA ARG A 151 1.09 -17.95 0.57
C ARG A 151 2.62 -18.07 0.50
N MET A 152 3.36 -17.37 1.36
CA MET A 152 4.82 -17.44 1.36
C MET A 152 5.33 -18.81 1.79
N ARG A 153 4.71 -19.39 2.84
CA ARG A 153 5.03 -20.72 3.34
C ARG A 153 4.83 -21.83 2.31
N HIS A 154 3.82 -21.70 1.45
CA HIS A 154 3.58 -22.65 0.36
C HIS A 154 4.53 -22.48 -0.83
N ARG A 155 5.08 -21.27 -1.05
CA ARG A 155 5.89 -20.94 -2.23
C ARG A 155 7.38 -21.13 -2.03
N VAL A 156 7.87 -21.00 -0.81
CA VAL A 156 9.30 -20.94 -0.52
C VAL A 156 9.61 -21.97 0.55
N LYS A 157 10.69 -22.75 0.34
CA LYS A 157 11.22 -23.65 1.38
C LYS A 157 11.51 -22.87 2.65
N LEU A 158 11.14 -23.43 3.80
CA LEU A 158 11.25 -22.77 5.10
C LEU A 158 12.64 -22.17 5.36
N GLU A 159 13.70 -22.93 5.11
CA GLU A 159 15.09 -22.50 5.30
C GLU A 159 15.45 -21.24 4.49
N ALA A 160 14.98 -21.18 3.24
CA ALA A 160 15.21 -20.02 2.37
C ALA A 160 14.41 -18.81 2.85
N PHE A 161 13.20 -19.04 3.35
CA PHE A 161 12.37 -18.00 3.94
C PHE A 161 12.98 -17.43 5.22
N GLU A 162 13.43 -18.29 6.15
CA GLU A 162 14.15 -17.87 7.35
C GLU A 162 15.40 -17.07 7.03
N HIS A 163 16.20 -17.52 6.04
CA HIS A 163 17.41 -16.81 5.62
C HIS A 163 17.09 -15.40 5.11
N GLU A 164 16.00 -15.24 4.35
CA GLU A 164 15.55 -13.93 3.88
C GLU A 164 15.08 -13.04 5.04
N ILE A 165 14.38 -13.61 6.03
CA ILE A 165 14.00 -12.90 7.26
C ILE A 165 15.23 -12.42 8.02
N ARG A 166 16.22 -13.30 8.25
CA ARG A 166 17.47 -12.97 8.95
C ARG A 166 18.22 -11.85 8.22
N LYS A 167 18.38 -11.96 6.90
CA LYS A 167 19.00 -10.92 6.06
C LYS A 167 18.27 -9.58 6.19
N ARG A 168 16.94 -9.57 6.04
CA ARG A 168 16.15 -8.34 6.13
C ARG A 168 16.33 -7.70 7.51
N ARG A 169 16.18 -8.46 8.59
CA ARG A 169 16.35 -7.97 9.97
C ARG A 169 17.75 -7.42 10.22
N GLN A 170 18.80 -8.11 9.74
CA GLN A 170 20.17 -7.63 9.85
C GLN A 170 20.37 -6.28 9.14
N ARG A 171 19.78 -6.08 7.94
CA ARG A 171 19.81 -4.77 7.24
C ARG A 171 19.17 -3.64 8.04
N HIS A 172 18.23 -3.96 8.91
CA HIS A 172 17.52 -3.02 9.77
C HIS A 172 18.07 -2.97 11.20
N GLY A 173 19.20 -3.63 11.48
CA GLY A 173 19.85 -3.62 12.80
C GLY A 173 19.05 -4.35 13.89
N LEU A 174 18.22 -5.31 13.50
CA LEU A 174 17.47 -6.18 14.42
C LEU A 174 18.20 -7.50 14.62
N ASP A 175 17.97 -8.13 15.77
CA ASP A 175 18.53 -9.45 16.10
C ASP A 175 18.14 -10.52 15.07
N SER A 176 19.07 -11.41 14.77
CA SER A 176 19.02 -12.38 13.67
C SER A 176 18.83 -13.82 14.12
N ASP A 177 18.81 -14.14 15.42
CA ASP A 177 18.54 -15.52 15.84
C ASP A 177 17.05 -15.84 15.70
N ILE A 178 16.73 -16.58 14.64
CA ILE A 178 15.37 -16.87 14.22
C ILE A 178 15.34 -18.31 13.74
N ARG A 179 14.49 -19.07 14.42
CA ARG A 179 14.05 -20.39 14.01
C ARG A 179 12.54 -20.35 13.98
N LEU A 180 11.95 -20.79 12.89
CA LEU A 180 10.53 -20.81 12.70
C LEU A 180 10.07 -22.26 12.59
N THR A 181 8.97 -22.56 13.27
CA THR A 181 8.27 -23.84 13.13
C THR A 181 7.62 -23.95 11.75
N GLU A 182 7.69 -25.14 11.14
CA GLU A 182 7.15 -25.39 9.79
C GLU A 182 5.62 -25.33 9.77
N ASP A 183 5.00 -26.02 10.72
CA ASP A 183 3.55 -26.03 10.92
C ASP A 183 3.08 -24.69 11.51
N LEU A 184 2.13 -24.04 10.82
CA LEU A 184 1.57 -22.74 11.20
C LEU A 184 0.78 -22.79 12.50
N GLU A 185 0.13 -23.92 12.80
CA GLU A 185 -0.70 -24.09 14.00
C GLU A 185 0.16 -24.28 15.25
N GLN A 186 1.38 -24.78 15.08
CA GLN A 186 2.33 -24.99 16.17
C GLN A 186 3.22 -23.77 16.44
N GLN A 187 3.10 -22.71 15.63
CA GLN A 187 3.93 -21.51 15.81
C GLN A 187 3.61 -20.79 17.12
N SER A 188 4.67 -20.58 17.89
CA SER A 188 4.62 -19.71 19.04
C SER A 188 4.16 -18.30 18.64
N PRO A 189 3.51 -17.55 19.56
CA PRO A 189 3.15 -16.15 19.31
C PRO A 189 4.33 -15.29 18.87
N LEU A 190 5.52 -15.57 19.42
CA LEU A 190 6.74 -14.85 19.08
C LEU A 190 7.19 -15.10 17.63
N GLU A 191 7.17 -16.35 17.14
CA GLU A 191 7.51 -16.66 15.75
C GLU A 191 6.54 -15.99 14.77
N ARG A 192 5.23 -16.05 15.05
CA ARG A 192 4.21 -15.33 14.29
C ARG A 192 4.49 -13.83 14.24
N TRP A 193 4.89 -13.26 15.38
CA TRP A 193 5.21 -11.85 15.47
C TRP A 193 6.49 -11.46 14.70
N ILE A 194 7.51 -12.33 14.70
CA ILE A 194 8.73 -12.15 13.89
C ILE A 194 8.38 -12.15 12.40
N GLU A 195 7.51 -13.05 11.96
CA GLU A 195 7.04 -13.08 10.56
C GLU A 195 6.22 -11.84 10.20
N PHE A 196 5.36 -11.36 11.10
CA PHE A 196 4.63 -10.10 10.91
C PHE A 196 5.58 -8.91 10.81
N GLN A 197 6.59 -8.83 11.67
CA GLN A 197 7.61 -7.79 11.60
C GLN A 197 8.35 -7.84 10.26
N ASN A 198 8.73 -9.02 9.78
CA ASN A 198 9.35 -9.18 8.47
C ASN A 198 8.44 -8.73 7.32
N TYR A 199 7.14 -9.06 7.38
CA TYR A 199 6.15 -8.59 6.42
C TYR A 199 6.10 -7.05 6.37
N GLN A 200 6.07 -6.39 7.52
CA GLN A 200 6.07 -4.92 7.59
C GLN A 200 7.41 -4.31 7.15
N LEU A 201 8.55 -4.93 7.46
CA LEU A 201 9.84 -4.49 6.91
C LEU A 201 9.86 -4.57 5.37
N ALA A 202 9.25 -5.61 4.79
CA ALA A 202 9.10 -5.70 3.33
C ALA A 202 8.16 -4.62 2.76
N CYS A 203 7.16 -4.16 3.52
CA CYS A 203 6.35 -2.99 3.17
C CYS A 203 7.19 -1.69 3.22
N LEU A 204 7.99 -1.49 4.26
CA LEU A 204 8.92 -0.36 4.35
C LEU A 204 9.86 -0.30 3.14
N GLU A 205 10.49 -1.41 2.78
CA GLU A 205 11.40 -1.49 1.62
C GLU A 205 10.71 -1.10 0.31
N ARG A 206 9.40 -1.41 0.17
CA ARG A 206 8.59 -0.99 -0.98
C ARG A 206 8.32 0.52 -0.98
N PHE A 207 8.01 1.12 0.17
CA PHE A 207 7.85 2.57 0.28
C PHE A 207 9.16 3.31 -0.04
N GLU A 208 10.29 2.82 0.48
CA GLU A 208 11.60 3.38 0.16
C GLU A 208 11.92 3.29 -1.33
N ARG A 209 11.67 2.14 -1.96
CA ARG A 209 11.88 1.96 -3.40
C ARG A 209 11.02 2.94 -4.22
N LYS A 210 9.74 3.09 -3.88
CA LYS A 210 8.84 4.05 -4.55
C LYS A 210 9.35 5.48 -4.44
N ARG A 211 9.81 5.91 -3.26
CA ARG A 211 10.43 7.23 -3.06
C ARG A 211 11.68 7.37 -3.94
N ASP A 212 12.54 6.36 -3.99
CA ASP A 212 13.79 6.41 -4.75
C ASP A 212 13.55 6.43 -6.26
N GLU A 213 12.54 5.71 -6.76
CA GLU A 213 12.07 5.78 -8.15
C GLU A 213 11.52 7.17 -8.50
N LEU A 214 10.74 7.79 -7.61
CA LEU A 214 10.25 9.16 -7.80
C LEU A 214 11.39 10.18 -7.80
N ASN A 215 12.39 10.02 -6.93
CA ASN A 215 13.60 10.85 -6.95
C ASN A 215 14.39 10.70 -8.25
N LYS A 216 14.48 9.47 -8.79
CA LYS A 216 15.09 9.26 -10.10
C LYS A 216 14.31 9.98 -11.20
N LYS A 217 12.97 9.85 -11.21
CA LYS A 217 12.10 10.56 -12.15
C LYS A 217 12.25 12.07 -12.05
N LEU A 218 12.35 12.62 -10.84
CA LEU A 218 12.55 14.05 -10.62
C LEU A 218 13.85 14.56 -11.28
N ALA A 219 14.93 13.77 -11.22
CA ALA A 219 16.21 14.14 -11.84
C ALA A 219 16.16 14.14 -13.37
N GLU A 220 15.22 13.41 -13.97
CA GLU A 220 15.04 13.25 -15.42
C GLU A 220 13.83 14.04 -15.95
N ALA A 221 13.08 14.73 -15.07
CA ALA A 221 11.78 15.31 -15.40
C ALA A 221 11.88 16.66 -16.15
N PRO A 222 10.97 16.91 -17.11
CA PRO A 222 10.82 18.24 -17.70
C PRO A 222 10.28 19.24 -16.66
N ALA A 223 10.50 20.54 -16.88
CA ALA A 223 10.14 21.61 -15.93
C ALA A 223 8.67 21.55 -15.46
N ASN A 224 7.75 21.14 -16.35
CA ASN A 224 6.32 21.09 -16.08
C ASN A 224 5.92 19.98 -15.08
N ASP A 225 6.72 18.91 -14.94
CA ASP A 225 6.39 17.76 -14.09
C ASP A 225 7.03 17.82 -12.69
N ILE A 226 7.99 18.74 -12.49
CA ILE A 226 8.80 18.85 -11.27
C ILE A 226 7.90 18.99 -10.03
N TYR A 227 6.88 19.85 -10.10
CA TYR A 227 5.99 20.11 -8.97
C TYR A 227 5.20 18.86 -8.55
N ALA A 228 4.55 18.19 -9.51
CA ALA A 228 3.76 16.99 -9.24
C ALA A 228 4.61 15.83 -8.69
N ILE A 229 5.81 15.62 -9.25
CA ILE A 229 6.74 14.60 -8.76
C ILE A 229 7.22 14.93 -7.34
N THR A 230 7.53 16.20 -7.06
CA THR A 230 7.96 16.66 -5.73
C THR A 230 6.87 16.41 -4.67
N GLN A 231 5.61 16.70 -4.99
CA GLN A 231 4.49 16.39 -4.10
C GLN A 231 4.40 14.88 -3.81
N ARG A 232 4.51 14.03 -4.84
CA ARG A 232 4.51 12.57 -4.69
C ARG A 232 5.66 12.04 -3.82
N ILE A 233 6.85 12.65 -3.93
CA ILE A 233 7.98 12.35 -3.04
C ILE A 233 7.62 12.71 -1.60
N GLY A 234 7.05 13.89 -1.36
CA GLY A 234 6.60 14.32 -0.04
C GLY A 234 5.59 13.36 0.60
N PHE A 235 4.62 12.84 -0.18
CA PHE A 235 3.70 11.79 0.28
C PHE A 235 4.45 10.50 0.65
N ALA A 236 5.33 10.02 -0.22
CA ALA A 236 6.10 8.80 0.05
C ALA A 236 6.97 8.93 1.31
N GLU A 237 7.57 10.10 1.56
CA GLU A 237 8.34 10.36 2.77
C GLU A 237 7.47 10.38 4.03
N ARG A 238 6.26 10.95 3.96
CA ARG A 238 5.28 10.90 5.06
C ARG A 238 4.88 9.46 5.37
N ASP A 239 4.64 8.64 4.35
CA ASP A 239 4.28 7.23 4.51
C ASP A 239 5.40 6.42 5.15
N ILE A 240 6.66 6.64 4.72
CA ILE A 240 7.84 6.03 5.36
C ILE A 240 7.91 6.42 6.84
N LYS A 241 7.82 7.73 7.16
CA LYS A 241 7.90 8.22 8.55
C LYS A 241 6.80 7.64 9.43
N ARG A 242 5.57 7.57 8.90
CA ARG A 242 4.42 6.97 9.57
C ARG A 242 4.62 5.48 9.79
N HIS A 243 5.08 4.75 8.78
CA HIS A 243 5.31 3.31 8.87
C HIS A 243 6.43 2.93 9.85
N MET A 244 7.42 3.81 10.04
CA MET A 244 8.42 3.65 11.10
C MET A 244 7.79 3.57 12.50
N VAL A 245 6.69 4.29 12.76
CA VAL A 245 5.97 4.22 14.04
C VAL A 245 5.42 2.80 14.29
N LEU A 246 4.86 2.17 13.26
CA LEU A 246 4.39 0.80 13.34
C LEU A 246 5.54 -0.16 13.66
N LEU A 247 6.67 -0.04 12.98
CA LEU A 247 7.83 -0.91 13.20
C LEU A 247 8.41 -0.76 14.61
N ASP A 248 8.50 0.47 15.11
CA ASP A 248 8.92 0.75 16.49
C ASP A 248 7.98 0.08 17.50
N TRP A 249 6.67 0.15 17.27
CA TRP A 249 5.68 -0.51 18.12
C TRP A 249 5.76 -2.04 18.04
N ILE A 250 5.90 -2.62 16.85
CA ILE A 250 6.06 -4.07 16.66
C ILE A 250 7.29 -4.58 17.42
N GLU A 251 8.41 -3.86 17.35
CA GLU A 251 9.63 -4.25 18.05
C GLU A 251 9.45 -4.20 19.57
N GLN A 252 8.77 -3.19 20.11
CA GLN A 252 8.43 -3.11 21.54
C GLN A 252 7.59 -4.31 21.99
N GLN A 253 6.57 -4.69 21.20
CA GLN A 253 5.74 -5.86 21.51
C GLN A 253 6.57 -7.15 21.48
N ARG A 254 7.46 -7.31 20.48
CA ARG A 254 8.36 -8.47 20.37
C ARG A 254 9.22 -8.62 21.63
N GLN A 255 9.80 -7.51 22.11
CA GLN A 255 10.64 -7.51 23.30
C GLN A 255 9.84 -7.86 24.55
N SER A 256 8.62 -7.37 24.70
CA SER A 256 7.77 -7.76 25.83
C SER A 256 7.43 -9.26 25.82
N MET A 257 7.27 -9.87 24.64
CA MET A 257 7.05 -11.31 24.52
C MET A 257 8.30 -12.12 24.92
N HIS A 258 9.50 -11.65 24.58
CA HIS A 258 10.75 -12.30 25.00
C HIS A 258 10.96 -12.28 26.52
N HIS A 259 10.58 -11.20 27.20
CA HIS A 259 10.75 -11.07 28.65
C HIS A 259 9.59 -11.67 29.47
N GLY A 260 8.55 -12.18 28.81
CA GLY A 260 7.31 -12.69 29.39
C GLY A 260 7.41 -13.96 30.24
N GLY A 261 8.61 -14.39 30.65
CA GLY A 261 8.84 -15.42 31.67
C GLY A 261 9.31 -14.88 33.02
N THR A 262 9.79 -13.64 33.11
CA THR A 262 10.35 -13.06 34.35
C THR A 262 10.10 -11.56 34.37
N ALA A 263 8.87 -11.14 34.63
CA ALA A 263 8.52 -9.72 34.69
C ALA A 263 9.01 -9.10 36.01
N THR A 264 9.96 -8.16 35.97
CA THR A 264 9.89 -6.92 36.80
C THR A 264 10.90 -5.84 36.36
N THR A 265 10.35 -4.64 36.10
CA THR A 265 10.87 -3.27 36.33
C THR A 265 11.96 -2.57 35.50
N SER A 266 12.75 -3.17 34.59
CA SER A 266 13.86 -2.42 33.93
C SER A 266 13.66 -1.95 32.46
N SER A 267 12.43 -1.66 32.01
CA SER A 267 12.14 -1.40 30.57
C SER A 267 12.47 0.03 30.06
N ARG A 268 12.75 1.01 30.91
CA ARG A 268 12.79 2.43 30.49
C ARG A 268 14.12 2.90 29.87
N ALA A 269 15.22 2.18 30.07
CA ALA A 269 16.55 2.61 29.58
C ALA A 269 16.88 2.16 28.14
N ASN A 270 16.27 1.07 27.65
CA ASN A 270 16.71 0.43 26.40
C ASN A 270 16.02 0.99 25.12
N THR A 271 14.88 1.67 25.27
CA THR A 271 14.09 2.20 24.14
C THR A 271 14.77 3.36 23.41
N ASN A 272 15.58 4.18 24.10
CA ASN A 272 16.25 5.34 23.49
C ASN A 272 17.43 4.96 22.56
N VAL A 273 18.10 3.83 22.80
CA VAL A 273 19.25 3.40 21.98
C VAL A 273 18.78 2.82 20.64
N GLN A 274 17.65 2.12 20.62
CA GLN A 274 17.14 1.46 19.41
C GLN A 274 16.30 2.38 18.50
N GLN A 275 15.59 3.37 19.04
CA GLN A 275 15.02 4.42 18.19
C GLN A 275 16.09 5.15 17.37
N ARG A 276 17.33 5.24 17.90
CA ARG A 276 18.47 5.76 17.14
C ARG A 276 18.93 4.82 16.03
N THR A 277 18.93 3.49 16.21
CA THR A 277 19.41 2.56 15.19
C THR A 277 18.51 2.56 13.96
N LEU A 278 17.20 2.36 14.13
CA LEU A 278 16.23 2.37 13.03
C LEU A 278 16.22 3.70 12.26
N ARG A 279 16.32 4.85 12.95
CA ARG A 279 16.40 6.17 12.31
C ARG A 279 17.76 6.47 11.67
N SER A 280 18.86 5.92 12.21
CA SER A 280 20.21 6.13 11.67
C SER A 280 20.45 5.39 10.36
N HIS A 281 19.76 4.28 10.11
CA HIS A 281 19.94 3.49 8.89
C HIS A 281 19.43 4.17 7.62
N VAL A 282 18.37 4.99 7.72
CA VAL A 282 17.94 5.87 6.61
C VAL A 282 19.08 6.80 6.18
N ARG A 283 19.93 7.23 7.13
CA ARG A 283 21.08 8.11 6.85
C ARG A 283 22.28 7.33 6.28
N LEU A 284 22.55 6.11 6.76
CA LEU A 284 23.65 5.28 6.30
C LEU A 284 23.47 4.81 4.84
N ARG A 285 22.25 4.48 4.41
CA ARG A 285 21.96 4.12 3.00
C ARG A 285 22.24 5.28 2.03
N LYS A 286 21.85 6.52 2.38
CA LYS A 286 22.17 7.72 1.58
C LYS A 286 23.68 7.88 1.38
N ARG A 287 24.49 7.57 2.40
CA ARG A 287 25.96 7.72 2.35
C ARG A 287 26.63 6.67 1.46
N ALA A 288 26.16 5.42 1.48
CA ALA A 288 26.66 4.36 0.62
C ALA A 288 26.31 4.59 -0.87
N GLN A 289 25.11 5.10 -1.14
CA GLN A 289 24.67 5.40 -2.51
C GLN A 289 25.40 6.62 -3.09
N ASN A 290 25.67 7.65 -2.28
CA ASN A 290 26.47 8.80 -2.71
C ASN A 290 27.94 8.45 -2.97
N ARG A 291 28.53 7.52 -2.19
CA ARG A 291 29.91 7.03 -2.45
C ARG A 291 30.05 6.30 -3.79
N ARG A 292 29.02 5.56 -4.22
CA ARG A 292 29.02 4.90 -5.54
C ARG A 292 28.91 5.89 -6.71
N LYS A 293 28.24 7.02 -6.53
CA LYS A 293 28.18 8.09 -7.55
C LYS A 293 29.47 8.89 -7.65
N ALA A 294 30.22 9.03 -6.55
CA ALA A 294 31.50 9.74 -6.53
C ALA A 294 32.69 8.93 -7.10
N GLN A 295 32.52 7.63 -7.38
CA GLN A 295 33.58 6.73 -7.84
C GLN A 295 33.56 6.44 -9.36
N VAL A 296 32.83 7.21 -10.16
CA VAL A 296 33.01 7.20 -11.62
C VAL A 296 34.10 8.24 -11.94
N PRO A 297 35.36 7.85 -12.21
CA PRO A 297 36.40 8.81 -12.54
C PRO A 297 36.12 9.29 -13.96
N GLY A 298 35.88 10.59 -14.11
CA GLY A 298 35.94 11.26 -15.40
C GLY A 298 37.31 11.00 -16.02
N ARG A 299 37.34 10.16 -17.05
CA ARG A 299 38.49 9.98 -17.93
C ARG A 299 38.54 11.20 -18.84
N THR A 300 39.00 12.33 -18.31
CA THR A 300 39.40 13.50 -19.10
C THR A 300 40.59 13.10 -19.97
N ARG A 301 40.31 12.84 -21.25
CA ARG A 301 41.33 12.75 -22.31
C ARG A 301 41.92 14.15 -22.48
N GLY A 302 43.20 14.31 -22.14
CA GLY A 302 43.99 15.45 -22.57
C GLY A 302 44.37 15.34 -24.05
N PRO A 303 44.71 16.45 -24.71
CA PRO A 303 45.11 16.50 -26.11
C PRO A 303 46.64 16.31 -26.24
N ASP A 304 47.09 15.39 -27.08
CA ASP A 304 48.50 15.29 -27.47
C ASP A 304 48.62 15.24 -29.00
N LEU A 305 49.10 16.38 -29.51
CA LEU A 305 50.22 16.58 -30.45
C LEU A 305 50.49 15.57 -31.58
N GLU A 306 50.53 16.13 -32.80
CA GLU A 306 51.24 15.67 -34.00
C GLU A 306 52.69 15.21 -33.74
N PRO A 307 53.26 14.32 -34.59
CA PRO A 307 54.07 14.79 -35.73
C PRO A 307 53.98 13.99 -37.05
N ALA A 308 54.12 14.74 -38.14
CA ALA A 308 54.78 14.50 -39.44
C ALA A 308 55.14 13.08 -39.95
N ALA A 309 54.60 12.80 -41.14
CA ALA A 309 55.19 12.28 -42.39
C ALA A 309 56.37 11.28 -42.39
N THR A 310 56.17 10.15 -43.08
CA THR A 310 57.09 9.61 -44.10
C THR A 310 56.34 8.77 -45.12
N GLU A 311 56.60 9.05 -46.41
CA GLU A 311 56.28 8.24 -47.59
C GLU A 311 57.04 6.90 -47.57
N ASN A 312 56.44 5.81 -48.09
CA ASN A 312 56.87 5.15 -49.33
C ASN A 312 56.23 3.76 -49.58
N THR A 313 55.70 3.65 -50.81
CA THR A 313 55.76 2.54 -51.80
C THR A 313 55.10 1.17 -51.57
N ASP A 314 54.40 0.79 -52.65
CA ASP A 314 53.79 -0.47 -53.11
C ASP A 314 54.38 -1.80 -52.63
N VAL A 315 53.50 -2.82 -52.50
CA VAL A 315 53.57 -4.09 -53.25
C VAL A 315 52.25 -4.89 -53.04
N ILE A 316 51.62 -5.23 -54.16
CA ILE A 316 50.52 -6.21 -54.30
C ILE A 316 51.12 -7.63 -54.24
N PRO A 317 50.45 -8.60 -53.61
CA PRO A 317 50.10 -9.79 -54.39
C PRO A 317 48.67 -10.29 -54.18
N GLN A 318 48.13 -10.77 -55.30
CA GLN A 318 46.87 -11.47 -55.48
C GLN A 318 46.86 -12.85 -54.80
N GLY A 319 45.66 -13.34 -54.50
CA GLY A 319 45.35 -14.77 -54.55
C GLY A 319 44.62 -15.33 -53.34
N GLY A 320 43.41 -15.84 -53.54
CA GLY A 320 42.78 -16.77 -52.59
C GLY A 320 41.28 -16.60 -52.35
N THR A 321 40.45 -16.69 -53.39
CA THR A 321 38.99 -16.85 -53.27
C THR A 321 38.65 -18.26 -52.76
N VAL A 322 38.23 -18.36 -51.49
CA VAL A 322 37.59 -19.57 -50.95
C VAL A 322 36.09 -19.31 -50.81
N GLN A 323 35.31 -19.89 -51.72
CA GLN A 323 33.86 -19.96 -51.62
C GLN A 323 33.45 -20.76 -50.37
N ARG A 324 32.92 -20.08 -49.35
CA ARG A 324 32.15 -20.73 -48.29
C ARG A 324 30.67 -20.73 -48.67
N LYS A 325 30.17 -21.94 -48.98
CA LYS A 325 28.76 -22.26 -49.19
C LYS A 325 27.90 -21.74 -48.02
N LEU A 326 27.04 -20.78 -48.31
CA LEU A 326 25.95 -20.37 -47.42
C LEU A 326 24.93 -21.52 -47.33
N ARG A 327 24.86 -22.17 -46.16
CA ARG A 327 23.72 -23.01 -45.79
C ARG A 327 22.60 -22.08 -45.29
N PRO A 328 21.33 -22.29 -45.71
CA PRO A 328 20.21 -21.54 -45.17
C PRO A 328 19.99 -21.97 -43.71
N ARG A 329 20.26 -21.05 -42.77
CA ARG A 329 19.89 -21.21 -41.37
C ARG A 329 18.41 -20.87 -41.22
N SER A 330 17.63 -21.90 -40.92
CA SER A 330 16.23 -21.80 -40.49
C SER A 330 16.05 -20.70 -39.44
N VAL A 331 15.23 -19.71 -39.77
CA VAL A 331 14.72 -18.69 -38.86
C VAL A 331 13.69 -19.37 -37.96
N LYS A 332 14.15 -19.93 -36.84
CA LYS A 332 13.32 -20.03 -35.64
C LYS A 332 13.66 -18.84 -34.77
N GLN A 333 12.81 -17.81 -34.85
CA GLN A 333 12.81 -16.69 -33.93
C GLN A 333 12.64 -17.22 -32.50
N LEU A 334 13.75 -17.34 -31.78
CA LEU A 334 13.75 -17.46 -30.33
C LEU A 334 13.84 -16.04 -29.78
N ILE A 335 12.71 -15.33 -29.76
CA ILE A 335 12.57 -14.15 -28.90
C ILE A 335 12.43 -14.71 -27.49
N ARG A 336 13.57 -14.97 -26.84
CA ARG A 336 13.63 -15.06 -25.37
C ARG A 336 13.48 -13.65 -24.84
N THR A 337 12.25 -13.25 -24.55
CA THR A 337 12.01 -12.19 -23.58
C THR A 337 12.57 -12.63 -22.23
N PRO A 338 13.25 -11.76 -21.47
CA PRO A 338 13.50 -12.04 -20.07
C PRO A 338 12.16 -11.99 -19.34
N HIS A 339 11.67 -13.15 -18.91
CA HIS A 339 10.61 -13.24 -17.91
C HIS A 339 11.12 -12.60 -16.60
N SER A 340 10.81 -11.32 -16.39
CA SER A 340 10.83 -10.72 -15.05
C SER A 340 9.64 -11.27 -14.29
N LYS A 341 9.84 -12.40 -13.63
CA LYS A 341 8.94 -12.96 -12.61
C LYS A 341 9.05 -12.13 -11.32
N ASP A 342 8.77 -10.85 -11.41
CA ASP A 342 8.40 -10.09 -10.21
C ASP A 342 6.91 -10.37 -9.95
N ASP A 343 6.64 -11.56 -9.41
CA ASP A 343 5.36 -11.90 -8.79
C ASP A 343 5.19 -11.03 -7.54
N LEU A 344 4.84 -9.77 -7.78
CA LEU A 344 4.52 -8.79 -6.76
C LEU A 344 3.12 -9.06 -6.24
N PRO A 345 2.93 -9.33 -4.94
CA PRO A 345 1.59 -9.31 -4.40
C PRO A 345 1.10 -7.87 -4.37
N TYR A 346 0.12 -7.61 -5.25
CA TYR A 346 -0.91 -6.58 -5.19
C TYR A 346 -0.43 -5.22 -4.69
N GLN A 347 -0.34 -4.30 -5.64
CA GLN A 347 -0.28 -2.87 -5.40
C GLN A 347 -1.57 -2.42 -4.70
N HIS A 348 -1.67 -2.60 -3.38
CA HIS A 348 -2.69 -1.92 -2.58
C HIS A 348 -2.28 -0.45 -2.49
N GLN A 349 -2.64 0.31 -3.53
CA GLN A 349 -3.23 1.60 -3.24
C GLN A 349 -4.38 1.31 -2.29
N PHE A 350 -4.42 1.99 -1.14
CA PHE A 350 -5.66 2.19 -0.41
C PHE A 350 -6.55 3.03 -1.33
N GLY A 351 -7.06 2.42 -2.41
CA GLY A 351 -8.21 2.95 -3.10
C GLY A 351 -9.32 3.06 -2.06
N PRO A 352 -10.15 4.11 -2.11
CA PRO A 352 -11.26 4.23 -1.18
C PRO A 352 -12.00 2.90 -1.18
N GLN A 353 -12.07 2.25 -0.02
CA GLN A 353 -12.95 1.11 0.11
C GLN A 353 -14.31 1.63 -0.32
N LYS A 354 -14.93 0.98 -1.31
CA LYS A 354 -16.35 1.18 -1.57
C LYS A 354 -17.01 0.90 -0.23
N VAL A 355 -17.44 1.95 0.46
CA VAL A 355 -18.32 1.83 1.62
C VAL A 355 -19.47 1.00 1.10
N ILE A 356 -19.51 -0.28 1.47
CA ILE A 356 -20.65 -1.12 1.20
C ILE A 356 -21.72 -0.52 2.08
N LYS A 357 -22.49 0.42 1.52
CA LYS A 357 -23.74 0.89 2.10
C LYS A 357 -24.63 -0.34 2.19
N ARG A 358 -24.57 -1.04 3.32
CA ARG A 358 -25.53 -2.09 3.60
C ARG A 358 -26.88 -1.41 3.66
N PRO A 359 -27.91 -1.91 2.95
CA PRO A 359 -29.25 -1.41 3.16
C PRO A 359 -29.57 -1.60 4.64
N HIS A 360 -29.95 -0.52 5.32
CA HIS A 360 -30.53 -0.58 6.64
C HIS A 360 -31.75 -1.50 6.54
N ARG A 361 -31.55 -2.76 6.93
CA ARG A 361 -32.64 -3.71 7.10
C ARG A 361 -33.27 -3.33 8.43
N SER A 362 -34.24 -2.43 8.37
CA SER A 362 -35.15 -2.18 9.48
C SER A 362 -35.59 -3.53 10.00
N ALA A 363 -35.26 -3.83 11.27
CA ALA A 363 -35.76 -5.00 11.94
C ALA A 363 -37.28 -4.83 12.06
N ALA A 364 -38.02 -5.34 11.07
CA ALA A 364 -39.40 -5.70 11.29
C ALA A 364 -39.37 -6.74 12.41
N LEU A 365 -39.89 -6.35 13.57
CA LEU A 365 -40.24 -7.29 14.64
C LEU A 365 -41.00 -8.44 13.98
N ALA A 366 -40.35 -9.60 13.88
CA ALA A 366 -41.02 -10.82 13.51
C ALA A 366 -42.01 -11.12 14.63
N SER A 367 -43.27 -10.72 14.43
CA SER A 367 -44.39 -11.22 15.20
C SER A 367 -44.34 -12.74 15.10
N GLN A 368 -44.17 -13.42 16.24
CA GLN A 368 -44.28 -14.88 16.26
C GLN A 368 -45.65 -15.28 15.68
N PRO A 369 -45.71 -16.30 14.82
CA PRO A 369 -46.98 -16.75 14.27
C PRO A 369 -47.87 -17.25 15.40
N GLU A 370 -48.97 -16.53 15.65
CA GLU A 370 -50.03 -17.02 16.53
C GLU A 370 -50.65 -18.27 15.89
N THR A 371 -50.41 -19.43 16.49
CA THR A 371 -51.07 -20.66 16.07
C THR A 371 -52.51 -20.66 16.58
N VAL A 372 -53.45 -20.33 15.70
CA VAL A 372 -54.90 -20.44 15.97
C VAL A 372 -55.30 -21.92 15.85
N THR A 373 -55.75 -22.49 16.96
CA THR A 373 -56.33 -23.85 16.95
C THR A 373 -57.72 -23.84 16.31
N ARG A 374 -58.17 -24.98 15.77
CA ARG A 374 -59.46 -25.14 15.06
C ARG A 374 -60.70 -24.72 15.88
N SER A 375 -60.57 -24.49 17.19
CA SER A 375 -61.62 -24.00 18.09
C SER A 375 -61.57 -22.47 18.34
N GLY A 376 -60.71 -21.72 17.66
CA GLY A 376 -60.62 -20.25 17.77
C GLY A 376 -59.97 -19.74 19.06
N ARG A 377 -59.38 -20.60 19.89
CA ARG A 377 -58.61 -20.16 21.07
C ARG A 377 -57.16 -19.84 20.70
N ILE A 378 -56.78 -18.60 20.96
CA ILE A 378 -55.39 -18.12 20.93
C ILE A 378 -54.73 -18.56 22.24
N SER A 379 -53.68 -19.37 22.16
CA SER A 379 -52.91 -19.81 23.33
C SER A 379 -51.49 -19.22 23.26
N LYS A 380 -51.09 -18.51 24.31
CA LYS A 380 -49.74 -17.96 24.44
C LYS A 380 -48.77 -19.10 24.80
N PRO A 381 -47.55 -19.14 24.23
CA PRO A 381 -46.56 -20.14 24.59
C PRO A 381 -46.15 -19.99 26.07
N LEU A 382 -46.09 -21.11 26.78
CA LEU A 382 -45.61 -21.18 28.17
C LEU A 382 -44.12 -20.82 28.22
N ASN A 383 -43.78 -19.75 28.94
CA ASN A 383 -42.41 -19.39 29.26
C ASN A 383 -41.74 -20.53 30.03
N ARG A 384 -40.78 -21.19 29.40
CA ARG A 384 -39.97 -22.26 29.98
C ARG A 384 -38.93 -21.62 30.91
N TRP A 385 -39.17 -21.71 32.21
CA TRP A 385 -38.19 -21.39 33.25
C TRP A 385 -37.00 -22.36 33.16
N VAL A 386 -35.78 -21.84 33.21
CA VAL A 386 -34.53 -22.60 33.37
C VAL A 386 -33.93 -22.14 34.69
N PRO A 387 -33.71 -23.02 35.69
CA PRO A 387 -32.99 -22.66 36.92
C PRO A 387 -31.48 -22.61 36.68
N GLU A 388 -30.81 -21.68 37.37
CA GLU A 388 -29.34 -21.59 37.51
C GLU A 388 -28.75 -22.77 38.27
#